data_AF-A0A9D6FVW4-F1
#
_entry.id   AF-A0A9D6FVW4-F1
#
_cell.length_a   1.000
_cell.length_b   1.000
_cell.length_c   1.000
_cell.angle_alpha   90.00
_cell.angle_beta   90.00
_cell.angle_gamma   90.00
#
_symmetry.space_group_name_H-M   'P 1'
#
loop_
_entity.id
_entity.type
_entity.pdbx_description
1 polymer ?
#
loop_
_entity_poly.entity_id
_entity_poly.type
_entity_poly.pdbx_seq_one_letter_code
_entity_poly.pdbx_strand_id
1 'polypeptide(L)'
;MKQIVKMSTMNPARVLGEESRIGSLRPGVEADVSILEVLSGKWKLEDSVQQTIEVDRLIAPSTTVRAGQVIPAQASAQLAPLRQR
;
A
#
# COMPACT_ATOMS: atom_id res chain seq x y z
N MET A 1 -6.70 9.06 3.42
CA MET A 1 -6.10 8.50 2.18
C MET A 1 -4.92 9.31 1.64
N LYS A 2 -5.10 10.56 1.19
CA LYS A 2 -4.01 11.36 0.56
C LYS A 2 -2.70 11.41 1.37
N GLN A 3 -2.80 11.61 2.68
CA GLN A 3 -1.64 11.61 3.58
C GLN A 3 -0.90 10.27 3.57
N ILE A 4 -1.62 9.14 3.61
CA ILE A 4 -1.03 7.79 3.59
C ILE A 4 -0.25 7.60 2.29
N VAL A 5 -0.88 7.88 1.15
CA VAL A 5 -0.21 7.77 -0.16
C VAL A 5 1.07 8.61 -0.19
N LYS A 6 1.02 9.87 0.26
CA LYS A 6 2.19 10.75 0.31
C LYS A 6 3.30 10.21 1.24
N MET A 7 2.93 9.72 2.42
CA MET A 7 3.86 9.15 3.41
C MET A 7 4.46 7.82 2.97
N SER A 8 3.84 7.14 2.00
CA SER A 8 4.32 5.87 1.44
C SER A 8 4.89 6.00 0.01
N THR A 9 5.04 7.21 -0.52
CA THR A 9 5.58 7.45 -1.89
C THR A 9 6.57 8.62 -1.90
N MET A 10 6.08 9.85 -2.11
CA MET A 10 6.89 11.06 -2.30
C MET A 10 7.74 11.42 -1.07
N ASN A 11 7.24 11.23 0.15
CA ASN A 11 8.00 11.61 1.33
C ASN A 11 9.23 10.71 1.54
N PRO A 12 9.12 9.36 1.50
CA PRO A 12 10.29 8.49 1.47
C PRO A 12 11.26 8.80 0.32
N ALA A 13 10.76 9.07 -0.89
CA ALA A 13 11.61 9.43 -2.03
C ALA A 13 12.47 10.67 -1.73
N ARG A 14 11.89 11.71 -1.12
CA ARG A 14 12.61 12.92 -0.69
C ARG A 14 13.64 12.65 0.40
N VAL A 15 13.31 11.80 1.37
CA VAL A 15 14.25 11.43 2.44
C VAL A 15 15.47 10.72 1.86
N LEU A 16 15.29 9.96 0.77
CA LEU A 16 16.38 9.27 0.06
C LEU A 16 17.09 10.15 -0.99
N GLY A 17 16.60 11.36 -1.28
CA GLY A 17 17.11 12.21 -2.36
C GLY A 17 16.80 11.69 -3.77
N GLU A 18 15.75 10.88 -3.89
CA GLU A 18 15.36 10.14 -5.10
C GLU A 18 14.04 10.67 -5.70
N GLU A 19 13.54 11.82 -5.26
CA GLU A 19 12.26 12.40 -5.71
C GLU A 19 12.26 12.86 -7.18
N SER A 20 13.43 12.93 -7.81
CA SER A 20 13.58 13.13 -9.25
C SER A 20 13.34 11.84 -10.04
N ARG A 21 13.47 10.67 -9.40
CA ARG A 21 13.41 9.34 -10.03
C ARG A 21 12.20 8.50 -9.61
N ILE A 22 11.78 8.52 -8.34
CA ILE A 22 10.68 7.69 -7.81
C ILE A 22 9.67 8.48 -6.97
N GLY A 23 8.57 7.83 -6.59
CA GLY A 23 7.61 8.36 -5.60
C GLY A 23 6.58 9.36 -6.17
N SER A 24 6.49 9.50 -7.49
CA SER A 24 5.44 10.28 -8.17
C SER A 24 4.98 9.64 -9.47
N LEU A 25 3.79 10.02 -9.94
CA LEU A 25 3.29 9.66 -11.28
C LEU A 25 3.44 10.87 -12.21
N ARG A 26 4.67 11.13 -12.66
CA ARG A 26 5.01 12.23 -13.58
C ARG A 26 5.80 11.68 -14.77
N PRO A 27 5.63 12.19 -15.99
CA PRO A 27 6.51 11.83 -17.10
C PRO A 27 8.00 12.01 -16.75
N GLY A 28 8.83 11.05 -17.19
CA GLY A 28 10.29 11.09 -17.00
C GLY A 28 10.81 10.48 -15.69
N VAL A 29 9.93 10.06 -14.78
CA VAL A 29 10.31 9.28 -13.59
C VAL A 29 10.19 7.78 -13.87
N GLU A 30 10.79 6.94 -13.02
CA GLU A 30 10.74 5.48 -13.17
C GLU A 30 9.28 4.99 -13.13
N ALA A 31 8.96 4.01 -13.98
CA ALA A 31 7.60 3.46 -14.11
C ALA A 31 7.28 2.47 -12.98
N ASP A 32 7.30 2.98 -11.75
CA ASP A 32 6.96 2.28 -10.53
C ASP A 32 5.56 2.67 -10.06
N VAL A 33 4.64 1.70 -10.05
CA VAL A 33 3.22 1.91 -9.74
C VAL A 33 2.68 0.77 -8.89
N SER A 34 2.09 1.06 -7.74
CA SER A 34 1.29 0.08 -6.98
C SER A 34 -0.19 0.30 -7.24
N ILE A 35 -0.87 -0.73 -7.76
CA ILE A 35 -2.32 -0.78 -7.91
C ILE A 35 -2.89 -1.42 -6.66
N LEU A 36 -3.76 -0.68 -5.96
CA LEU A 36 -4.28 -1.04 -4.65
C LEU A 36 -5.81 -1.05 -4.68
N GLU A 37 -6.41 -1.98 -3.95
CA GLU A 37 -7.84 -2.08 -3.70
C GLU A 37 -8.16 -1.61 -2.28
N VAL A 38 -9.28 -0.90 -2.12
CA VAL A 38 -9.81 -0.54 -0.80
C VAL A 38 -11.01 -1.45 -0.51
N LEU A 39 -10.78 -2.46 0.30
CA LEU A 39 -11.79 -3.43 0.70
C LEU A 39 -12.62 -2.87 1.85
N SER A 40 -13.93 -3.12 1.83
CA SER A 40 -14.85 -2.83 2.93
C SER A 40 -15.22 -4.13 3.64
N GLY A 41 -15.25 -4.13 4.98
CA GLY A 41 -15.41 -5.34 5.78
C GLY A 41 -15.01 -5.09 7.22
N LYS A 42 -14.87 -6.10 8.06
CA LYS A 42 -14.32 -5.93 9.41
C LYS A 42 -13.07 -6.79 9.55
N TRP A 43 -11.98 -6.22 10.05
CA TRP A 43 -10.74 -6.96 10.31
C TRP A 43 -10.19 -6.59 11.67
N LYS A 44 -9.51 -7.56 12.31
CA LYS A 44 -8.72 -7.31 13.52
C LYS A 44 -7.25 -7.22 13.10
N LEU A 45 -6.61 -6.09 13.40
CA LEU A 45 -5.18 -5.87 13.18
C LEU A 45 -4.47 -5.90 14.53
N GLU A 46 -3.32 -6.54 14.59
CA GLU A 46 -2.46 -6.62 15.78
C GLU A 46 -1.10 -5.97 15.48
N ASP A 47 -0.59 -5.17 16.40
CA ASP A 47 0.73 -4.55 16.28
C ASP A 47 1.83 -5.39 16.96
N SER A 48 3.08 -4.91 16.92
CA SER A 48 4.22 -5.61 17.50
C SER A 48 4.19 -5.73 19.03
N VAL A 49 3.30 -4.99 19.71
CA VAL A 49 3.13 -5.04 21.17
C VAL A 49 1.81 -5.71 21.56
N GLN A 50 1.23 -6.50 20.64
CA GLN A 50 0.01 -7.28 20.84
C GLN A 50 -1.24 -6.44 21.13
N GLN A 51 -1.20 -5.13 20.84
CA GLN A 51 -2.40 -4.31 20.86
C GLN A 51 -3.20 -4.56 19.59
N THR A 52 -4.52 -4.60 19.74
CA THR A 52 -5.41 -4.92 18.63
C THR A 52 -6.44 -3.85 18.39
N ILE A 53 -6.71 -3.58 17.11
CA ILE A 53 -7.76 -2.66 16.66
C ILE A 53 -8.68 -3.37 15.67
N GLU A 54 -9.95 -3.00 15.67
CA GLU A 54 -10.88 -3.36 14.60
C GLU A 54 -10.95 -2.24 13.57
N VAL A 55 -10.89 -2.60 12.29
CA VAL A 55 -10.98 -1.66 11.16
C VAL A 55 -12.10 -2.07 10.21
N ASP A 56 -12.72 -1.08 9.57
CA ASP A 56 -13.81 -1.26 8.61
C ASP A 56 -13.35 -1.26 7.13
N ARG A 57 -12.07 -0.94 6.91
CA ARG A 57 -11.44 -0.85 5.61
C ARG A 57 -10.02 -1.39 5.62
N LEU A 58 -9.64 -2.05 4.54
CA LEU A 58 -8.30 -2.59 4.30
C LEU A 58 -7.78 -2.14 2.94
N ILE A 59 -6.52 -1.74 2.86
CA ILE A 59 -5.84 -1.47 1.58
C ILE A 59 -5.05 -2.71 1.20
N ALA A 60 -5.40 -3.36 0.08
CA ALA A 60 -4.78 -4.58 -0.38
C ALA A 60 -4.04 -4.36 -1.72
N PRO A 61 -2.84 -4.93 -1.91
CA PRO A 61 -2.17 -4.86 -3.20
C PRO A 61 -2.86 -5.78 -4.21
N SER A 62 -3.10 -5.26 -5.42
CA SER A 62 -3.66 -6.03 -6.53
C SER A 62 -2.58 -6.35 -7.57
N THR A 63 -1.75 -5.37 -7.92
CA THR A 63 -0.66 -5.51 -8.90
C THR A 63 0.39 -4.42 -8.69
N THR A 64 1.65 -4.72 -9.02
CA THR A 64 2.74 -3.74 -9.03
C THR A 64 3.34 -3.67 -10.43
N VAL A 65 3.57 -2.46 -10.92
CA VAL A 65 4.47 -2.21 -12.05
C VAL A 65 5.81 -1.76 -11.47
N ARG A 66 6.90 -2.45 -11.81
CA ARG A 66 8.25 -2.08 -11.39
C ARG A 66 9.12 -1.86 -12.61
N ALA A 67 9.67 -0.66 -12.77
CA ALA A 67 10.43 -0.27 -13.97
C ALA A 67 9.73 -0.68 -15.29
N GLY A 68 8.40 -0.52 -15.34
CA GLY A 68 7.57 -0.88 -16.49
C GLY A 68 7.17 -2.35 -16.61
N GLN A 69 7.62 -3.23 -15.70
CA GLN A 69 7.25 -4.65 -15.68
C GLN A 69 6.09 -4.92 -14.73
N VAL A 70 5.05 -5.58 -15.23
CA VAL A 70 3.87 -5.96 -14.43
C VAL A 70 4.17 -7.20 -13.59
N ILE A 71 3.90 -7.10 -12.29
CA ILE A 71 4.10 -8.14 -11.29
C ILE A 71 2.78 -8.32 -10.51
N PRO A 72 2.13 -9.50 -10.55
CA PRO A 72 0.90 -9.73 -9.78
C PRO A 72 1.20 -9.69 -8.28
N ALA A 73 0.27 -9.17 -7.50
CA ALA A 73 0.45 -9.13 -6.05
C ALA A 73 0.35 -10.54 -5.45
N GLN A 74 1.24 -10.84 -4.50
CA GLN A 74 1.12 -11.98 -3.63
C GLN A 74 0.93 -11.47 -2.20
N ALA A 75 -0.26 -11.68 -1.63
CA ALA A 75 -0.56 -11.25 -0.27
C ALA A 75 0.35 -12.00 0.71
N SER A 76 1.16 -11.28 1.48
CA SER A 76 2.02 -11.83 2.52
C SER A 76 1.27 -12.14 3.81
N ALA A 77 0.12 -11.49 4.03
CA ALA A 77 -0.77 -11.71 5.16
C ALA A 77 -2.16 -12.11 4.66
N GLN A 78 -2.67 -13.23 5.16
CA GLN A 78 -4.02 -13.70 4.87
C GLN A 78 -4.96 -13.22 5.98
N LEU A 79 -5.35 -11.94 5.95
CA LEU A 79 -6.33 -11.39 6.88
C LEU A 79 -7.74 -11.74 6.43
N ALA A 80 -8.31 -12.80 7.01
CA ALA A 80 -9.71 -13.10 6.81
C ALA A 80 -10.59 -12.01 7.47
N PRO A 81 -11.66 -11.55 6.80
CA PRO A 81 -12.64 -10.69 7.44
C PRO A 81 -13.24 -11.40 8.67
N LEU A 82 -13.49 -10.63 9.73
CA LEU A 82 -14.27 -11.10 10.88
C LEU A 82 -15.65 -11.53 10.37
N ARG A 83 -16.09 -12.73 10.77
CA ARG A 83 -17.43 -13.22 10.46
C ARG A 83 -18.45 -12.22 10.99
N GLN A 84 -19.27 -11.68 10.10
CA GLN A 84 -20.45 -10.91 10.51
C GLN A 84 -21.45 -11.91 11.11
N ARG A 85 -21.90 -11.62 12.34
CA ARG A 85 -22.96 -12.39 13.00
C ARG A 85 -24.31 -12.11 12.35
#